data_AF-A0A3D2C2N4-F1
#
_entry.id   AF-A0A3D2C2N4-F1
#
_cell.length_a   1.000
_cell.length_b   1.000
_cell.length_c   1.000
_cell.angle_alpha   90.00
_cell.angle_beta   90.00
_cell.angle_gamma   90.00
#
_symmetry.space_group_name_H-M   'P 1'
#
loop_
_entity.id
_entity.type
_entity.pdbx_description
1 polymer ?
#
loop_
_entity_poly.entity_id
_entity_poly.type
_entity_poly.pdbx_seq_one_letter_code
_entity_poly.pdbx_strand_id
1 'polypeptide(L)'
;CIGAVGGVFVSKEGMVTPCSYFPFEVGHVRKNSIREIWENSPRLNELRDFDNYQGDCHYCEYRVVCGGCRALAYFFKGNHLEKDPYCDYKPKRI
;
A
#
# COMPACT_ATOMS: atom_id res chain seq x y z
N CYS A 1 1.87 5.39 -0.98
CA CYS A 1 0.48 4.94 -0.80
C CYS A 1 -0.01 5.47 0.53
N ILE A 2 -1.14 6.18 0.60
CA ILE A 2 -1.66 6.64 1.89
C ILE A 2 -2.23 5.47 2.73
N GLY A 3 -2.74 4.44 2.07
CA GLY A 3 -3.07 3.17 2.72
C GLY A 3 -1.81 2.53 3.27
N ALA A 4 -1.86 2.15 4.55
CA ALA A 4 -0.74 1.72 5.40
C ALA A 4 0.15 2.83 5.97
N VAL A 5 0.19 4.06 5.41
CA VAL A 5 1.02 5.16 5.95
C VAL A 5 0.21 6.14 6.76
N GLY A 6 -0.89 6.64 6.21
CA GLY A 6 -1.82 7.55 6.88
C GLY A 6 -2.96 6.84 7.60
N GLY A 7 -3.30 5.61 7.20
CA GLY A 7 -4.35 4.83 7.84
C GLY A 7 -4.68 3.53 7.14
N VAL A 8 -5.73 2.89 7.63
CA VAL A 8 -6.35 1.68 7.07
C VAL A 8 -7.86 1.90 6.95
N PHE A 9 -8.50 1.11 6.10
CA PHE A 9 -9.95 1.03 5.99
C PHE A 9 -10.47 -0.13 6.81
N VAL A 10 -11.61 0.05 7.48
CA VAL A 10 -12.31 -0.99 8.22
C VAL A 10 -13.72 -1.14 7.65
N SER A 11 -14.07 -2.34 7.18
CA SER A 11 -15.41 -2.63 6.64
C SER A 11 -16.47 -2.72 7.74
N LYS A 12 -17.75 -2.73 7.36
CA LYS A 12 -18.86 -2.92 8.31
C LYS A 12 -18.82 -4.27 9.03
N GLU A 13 -18.22 -5.29 8.41
CA GLU A 13 -18.00 -6.62 8.99
C GLU A 13 -16.81 -6.64 9.96
N GLY A 14 -15.92 -5.65 9.88
CA GLY A 14 -14.70 -5.55 10.67
C GLY A 14 -13.43 -6.02 9.96
N MET A 15 -13.48 -6.27 8.64
CA MET A 15 -12.28 -6.56 7.83
C MET A 15 -11.44 -5.30 7.69
N VAL A 16 -10.12 -5.43 7.86
CA VAL A 16 -9.16 -4.34 7.73
C VAL A 16 -8.42 -4.48 6.40
N THR A 17 -8.34 -3.41 5.62
CA THR A 17 -7.59 -3.33 4.36
C THR A 17 -6.76 -2.04 4.32
N PRO A 18 -5.70 -1.94 3.49
CA PRO A 18 -4.93 -0.69 3.38
C PRO A 18 -5.76 0.48 2.85
N CYS A 19 -6.68 0.23 1.91
CA CYS A 19 -7.73 1.16 1.51
C CYS A 19 -8.98 0.39 1.06
N SER A 20 -10.10 1.08 0.82
CA SER A 20 -11.37 0.46 0.41
C SER A 20 -11.31 -0.33 -0.91
N TYR A 21 -10.30 -0.08 -1.75
CA TYR A 21 -10.10 -0.75 -3.04
C TYR A 21 -9.05 -1.87 -3.00
N PHE A 22 -8.41 -2.11 -1.86
CA PHE A 22 -7.38 -3.14 -1.79
C PHE A 22 -8.01 -4.54 -1.90
N PRO A 23 -7.40 -5.45 -2.69
CA PRO A 23 -7.99 -6.75 -3.01
C PRO A 23 -7.79 -7.82 -1.93
N PHE A 24 -7.09 -7.49 -0.84
CA PHE A 24 -6.78 -8.43 0.23
C PHE A 24 -6.96 -7.80 1.61
N GLU A 25 -7.38 -8.64 2.56
CA GLU A 25 -7.47 -8.34 3.98
C GLU A 25 -6.07 -8.34 4.63
N VAL A 26 -5.85 -7.43 5.57
CA VAL A 26 -4.62 -7.35 6.38
C VAL A 26 -4.84 -7.67 7.86
N GLY A 27 -6.11 -7.87 8.27
CA GLY A 27 -6.53 -8.34 9.58
C GLY A 27 -8.03 -8.12 9.82
N HIS A 28 -8.53 -8.53 10.99
CA HIS A 28 -9.93 -8.39 11.37
C HIS A 28 -10.07 -7.86 12.81
N VAL A 29 -10.82 -6.78 13.00
CA VAL A 29 -10.89 -6.05 14.31
C VAL A 29 -11.55 -6.84 15.44
N ARG A 30 -12.33 -7.87 15.09
CA ARG A 30 -12.92 -8.82 16.05
C ARG A 30 -11.92 -9.90 16.53
N LYS A 31 -10.77 -10.02 15.88
CA LYS A 31 -9.74 -11.04 16.18
C LYS A 31 -8.48 -10.42 16.80
N ASN A 32 -8.03 -9.30 16.24
CA ASN A 32 -6.82 -8.61 16.65
C ASN A 32 -7.13 -7.14 16.91
N SER A 33 -6.34 -6.50 17.77
CA SER A 33 -6.45 -5.05 17.97
C SER A 33 -6.01 -4.30 16.70
N ILE A 34 -6.56 -3.11 16.46
CA ILE A 34 -6.10 -2.26 15.33
C ILE A 34 -4.61 -1.98 15.42
N ARG A 35 -4.07 -1.79 16.64
CA ARG A 35 -2.64 -1.57 16.87
C ARG A 35 -1.80 -2.76 16.41
N GLU A 36 -2.20 -3.97 16.78
CA GLU A 36 -1.50 -5.19 16.39
C GLU A 36 -1.52 -5.39 14.88
N ILE A 37 -2.67 -5.20 14.23
CA ILE A 37 -2.78 -5.26 12.77
C ILE A 37 -1.88 -4.19 12.14
N TRP A 38 -1.92 -2.96 12.65
CA TRP A 38 -1.14 -1.84 12.15
C TRP A 38 0.37 -2.08 12.25
N GLU A 39 0.87 -2.52 13.40
CA GLU A 39 2.31 -2.70 13.66
C GLU A 39 2.88 -3.97 13.00
N ASN A 40 2.10 -5.07 12.99
CA ASN A 40 2.65 -6.39 12.69
C ASN A 40 2.18 -6.99 11.36
N SER A 41 1.21 -6.40 10.66
CA SER A 41 0.76 -6.94 9.37
C SER A 41 1.89 -6.90 8.32
N PRO A 42 2.31 -8.06 7.77
CA PRO A 42 3.37 -8.11 6.76
C PRO A 42 3.06 -7.25 5.53
N ARG A 43 1.80 -7.26 5.07
CA ARG A 43 1.34 -6.49 3.91
C ARG A 43 1.35 -4.98 4.15
N LEU A 44 1.02 -4.53 5.37
CA LEU A 44 1.14 -3.11 5.69
C LEU A 44 2.60 -2.68 5.76
N ASN A 45 3.47 -3.55 6.27
CA ASN A 45 4.90 -3.29 6.31
C ASN A 45 5.53 -3.26 4.91
N GLU A 46 5.15 -4.17 4.00
CA GLU A 46 5.51 -4.12 2.57
C GLU A 46 5.14 -2.77 1.93
N LEU A 47 3.97 -2.22 2.26
CA LEU A 47 3.53 -0.92 1.73
C LEU A 47 4.26 0.29 2.30
N ARG A 48 4.81 0.17 3.52
CA ARG A 48 5.61 1.22 4.18
C ARG A 48 7.09 1.15 3.80
N ASP A 49 7.53 0.01 3.30
CA ASP A 49 8.87 -0.18 2.80
C ASP A 49 9.00 0.33 1.36
N PHE A 50 9.25 1.63 1.24
CA PHE A 50 9.39 2.29 -0.06
C PHE A 50 10.60 1.80 -0.87
N ASP A 51 11.60 1.20 -0.23
CA ASP A 51 12.75 0.62 -0.90
C ASP A 51 12.39 -0.69 -1.61
N ASN A 52 11.29 -1.34 -1.23
CA ASN A 52 10.79 -2.53 -1.94
C ASN A 52 9.85 -2.21 -3.11
N TYR A 53 9.58 -0.93 -3.39
CA TYR A 53 8.78 -0.56 -4.56
C TYR A 53 9.56 -0.84 -5.85
N GLN A 54 8.86 -1.28 -6.89
CA GLN A 54 9.48 -1.68 -8.16
C GLN A 54 9.49 -0.53 -9.19
N GLY A 55 10.39 -0.65 -10.17
CA GLY A 55 10.55 0.31 -11.26
C GLY A 55 10.89 1.72 -10.79
N ASP A 56 10.38 2.72 -11.52
CA ASP A 56 10.62 4.14 -11.25
C ASP A 56 10.26 4.56 -9.81
N CYS A 57 9.27 3.91 -9.20
CA CYS A 57 8.86 4.26 -7.83
C CYS A 57 9.94 3.98 -6.79
N HIS A 58 10.87 3.05 -7.07
CA HIS A 58 12.01 2.79 -6.19
C HIS A 58 12.89 4.03 -6.03
N TYR A 59 13.22 4.73 -7.11
CA TYR A 59 14.16 5.87 -7.12
C TYR A 59 13.45 7.25 -7.08
N CYS A 60 12.11 7.26 -7.07
CA CYS A 60 11.31 8.48 -7.14
C CYS A 60 11.49 9.37 -5.91
N GLU A 61 11.82 10.65 -6.12
CA GLU A 61 11.97 11.66 -5.07
C GLU A 61 10.68 11.91 -4.27
N TYR A 62 9.52 11.53 -4.82
CA TYR A 62 8.20 11.70 -4.19
C TYR A 62 7.63 10.41 -3.59
N ARG A 63 8.39 9.29 -3.57
CA ARG A 63 7.86 7.96 -3.19
C ARG A 63 7.26 7.91 -1.78
N VAL A 64 7.80 8.70 -0.84
CA VAL A 64 7.34 8.77 0.55
C VAL A 64 6.00 9.52 0.68
N VAL A 65 5.79 10.57 -0.13
CA VAL A 65 4.60 11.43 -0.03
C VAL A 65 3.48 10.95 -0.95
N CYS A 66 3.81 10.64 -2.20
CA CYS A 66 2.84 10.12 -3.18
C CYS A 66 2.70 8.61 -3.03
N GLY A 67 3.77 7.90 -3.41
CA GLY A 67 3.83 6.45 -3.43
C GLY A 67 2.69 5.75 -4.18
N GLY A 68 1.92 6.42 -5.05
CA GLY A 68 0.94 5.83 -5.99
C GLY A 68 -0.25 5.05 -5.40
N CYS A 69 -1.15 4.64 -6.29
CA CYS A 69 -2.25 3.72 -6.00
C CYS A 69 -1.82 2.25 -6.14
N ARG A 70 -1.52 1.64 -5.00
CA ARG A 70 -1.04 0.25 -4.92
C ARG A 70 -2.16 -0.78 -5.17
N ALA A 71 -3.42 -0.40 -4.97
CA ALA A 71 -4.57 -1.21 -5.37
C ALA A 71 -4.65 -1.36 -6.90
N LEU A 72 -4.42 -0.26 -7.66
CA LEU A 72 -4.38 -0.31 -9.12
C LEU A 72 -3.17 -1.08 -9.64
N ALA A 73 -1.99 -0.88 -9.03
CA ALA A 73 -0.81 -1.67 -9.35
C ALA A 73 -1.10 -3.18 -9.24
N TYR A 74 -1.73 -3.62 -8.15
CA TYR A 74 -2.15 -5.01 -8.01
C TYR A 74 -3.19 -5.43 -9.05
N PHE A 75 -4.22 -4.63 -9.28
CA PHE A 75 -5.28 -4.98 -10.24
C PHE A 75 -4.73 -5.21 -11.66
N PHE A 76 -3.80 -4.37 -12.12
CA PHE A 76 -3.24 -4.46 -13.47
C PHE A 76 -2.05 -5.42 -13.61
N LYS A 77 -1.27 -5.63 -12.54
CA LYS A 77 0.01 -6.38 -12.61
C LYS A 77 0.08 -7.58 -11.70
N GLY A 78 -0.90 -7.79 -10.82
CA GLY A 78 -0.89 -8.83 -9.79
C GLY A 78 0.10 -8.56 -8.65
N ASN A 79 0.80 -7.42 -8.65
CA ASN A 79 1.78 -7.05 -7.65
C ASN A 79 1.50 -5.63 -7.15
N HIS A 80 1.25 -5.47 -5.85
CA HIS A 80 0.92 -4.17 -5.27
C HIS A 80 2.16 -3.28 -5.05
N LEU A 81 3.38 -3.80 -5.20
CA LEU A 81 4.63 -3.03 -5.12
C LEU A 81 5.04 -2.42 -6.47
N GLU A 82 4.34 -2.79 -7.54
CA GLU A 82 4.54 -2.22 -8.88
C GLU A 82 4.10 -0.75 -8.97
N LYS A 83 4.60 -0.07 -10.01
CA LYS A 83 4.23 1.31 -10.31
C LYS A 83 2.72 1.43 -10.56
N ASP A 84 2.13 2.53 -10.10
CA ASP A 84 0.77 2.91 -10.45
C ASP A 84 0.67 3.07 -12.00
N PRO A 85 -0.23 2.34 -12.67
CA PRO A 85 -0.32 2.35 -14.13
C PRO A 85 -0.68 3.71 -14.73
N TYR A 86 -1.21 4.65 -13.95
CA TYR A 86 -1.54 6.01 -14.40
C TYR A 86 -0.49 7.06 -14.02
N CYS A 87 0.61 6.65 -13.41
CA CYS A 87 1.70 7.55 -13.08
C CYS A 87 2.63 7.74 -14.28
N ASP A 88 2.53 8.89 -14.95
CA ASP A 88 3.40 9.26 -16.07
C ASP A 88 4.71 9.94 -15.62
N TYR A 89 4.86 10.16 -14.31
CA TYR A 89 6.04 10.80 -13.77
C TYR A 89 7.29 9.94 -13.97
N LYS A 90 8.39 10.58 -14.39
CA LYS A 90 9.72 10.01 -14.52
C LYS A 90 10.65 10.66 -13.48
N PRO A 91 11.19 9.88 -12.53
CA PRO A 91 12.16 10.38 -11.54
C PRO A 91 13.36 11.05 -12.20
N LYS A 92 13.87 12.12 -11.57
CA LYS A 92 15.07 12.82 -12.08
C LYS A 92 16.38 12.13 -11.70
N ARG A 93 16.33 11.25 -10.70
CA ARG A 93 17.48 10.48 -10.22
C ARG A 93 17.25 9.02 -10.61
N ILE A 94 18.17 8.49 -11.41
CA ILE A 94 18.30 7.07 -11.76
C ILE A 94 19.70 6.66 -11.34
#